data_AF-A0AAW7EY10-F1
#
_entry.id   AF-A0AAW7EY10-F1
#
_cell.length_a   1.000
_cell.length_b   1.000
_cell.length_c   1.000
_cell.angle_alpha   90.00
_cell.angle_beta   90.00
_cell.angle_gamma   90.00
#
_symmetry.space_group_name_H-M   'P 1'
#
loop_
_entity.id
_entity.type
_entity.pdbx_description
1 polymer ?
#
loop_
_entity_poly.entity_id
_entity_poly.type
_entity_poly.pdbx_seq_one_letter_code
_entity_poly.pdbx_strand_id
1 'polypeptide(L)'
;MKRADQNIAWSELAKVPRRSYLGKYRRLTPAQSRWVRSLLGMWGREFGGSGTEHLTDSAGMWSMILTGWTGEQQERITTVLAGLRKMGYSGDQLITQAKAIIWPKKSLSDLMEKASDEEEAEFMERVILKSFAKNSIVYEIGKDYYTWRKTINDMARWMQYHHAPFLTEKQCIDRVRWCIELFNSAVFFTLIAELGIENKENCKKDLKTSFEDA
;
A
#
# COMPACT_ATOMS: atom_id res chain seq x y z
N MET A 1 3.43 -17.76 -12.57
CA MET A 1 2.27 -17.35 -13.40
C MET A 1 2.78 -17.03 -14.80
N LYS A 2 2.21 -17.63 -15.84
CA LYS A 2 2.84 -17.71 -17.18
C LYS A 2 2.57 -16.44 -17.98
N ARG A 3 3.53 -15.95 -18.79
CA ARG A 3 3.42 -14.78 -19.70
C ARG A 3 2.12 -14.66 -20.50
N ALA A 4 1.41 -15.78 -20.71
CA ALA A 4 0.09 -15.82 -21.34
C ALA A 4 -0.99 -15.02 -20.58
N ASP A 5 -1.01 -15.08 -19.25
CA ASP A 5 -2.04 -14.40 -18.43
C ASP A 5 -1.86 -12.88 -18.48
N GLN A 6 -0.60 -12.40 -18.48
CA GLN A 6 -0.27 -10.98 -18.67
C GLN A 6 -0.77 -10.48 -20.04
N ASN A 7 -0.51 -11.22 -21.12
CA ASN A 7 -0.97 -10.84 -22.47
C ASN A 7 -2.50 -10.73 -22.57
N ILE A 8 -3.25 -11.52 -21.81
CA ILE A 8 -4.71 -11.42 -21.73
C ILE A 8 -5.12 -10.11 -21.03
N ALA A 9 -4.54 -9.79 -19.87
CA ALA A 9 -4.89 -8.58 -19.12
C ALA A 9 -4.67 -7.30 -19.93
N TRP A 10 -3.55 -7.21 -20.67
CA TRP A 10 -3.24 -6.07 -21.54
C TRP A 10 -4.18 -5.94 -22.74
N SER A 11 -4.56 -7.08 -23.35
CA SER A 11 -5.52 -7.11 -24.45
C SER A 11 -6.94 -6.73 -24.00
N GLU A 12 -7.34 -7.14 -22.80
CA GLU A 12 -8.61 -6.74 -22.21
C GLU A 12 -8.61 -5.26 -21.79
N LEU A 13 -7.51 -4.75 -21.24
CA LEU A 13 -7.37 -3.34 -20.92
C LEU A 13 -7.55 -2.44 -22.17
N ALA A 14 -7.07 -2.88 -23.33
CA ALA A 14 -7.24 -2.14 -24.58
C ALA A 14 -8.72 -1.87 -24.92
N LYS A 15 -9.61 -2.83 -24.61
CA LYS A 15 -11.04 -2.76 -24.88
C LYS A 15 -11.79 -1.83 -23.91
N VAL A 16 -11.18 -1.44 -22.79
CA VAL A 16 -11.83 -0.62 -21.75
C VAL A 16 -12.04 0.81 -22.23
N PRO A 17 -13.29 1.30 -22.39
CA PRO A 17 -13.53 2.63 -22.93
C PRO A 17 -13.38 3.75 -21.89
N ARG A 18 -13.60 3.45 -20.61
CA ARG A 18 -13.56 4.43 -19.50
C ARG A 18 -13.25 3.75 -18.17
N ARG A 19 -12.65 4.49 -17.23
CA ARG A 19 -12.21 4.00 -15.91
C ARG A 19 -13.26 3.21 -15.14
N SER A 20 -14.53 3.60 -15.20
CA SER A 20 -15.59 2.96 -14.41
C SER A 20 -15.81 1.47 -14.73
N TYR A 21 -15.29 0.99 -15.87
CA TYR A 21 -15.40 -0.42 -16.28
C TYR A 21 -14.36 -1.30 -15.59
N LEU A 22 -13.34 -0.69 -14.97
CA LEU A 22 -12.31 -1.38 -14.20
C LEU A 22 -12.68 -1.53 -12.71
N GLY A 23 -13.79 -0.90 -12.27
CA GLY A 23 -14.27 -0.99 -10.90
C GLY A 23 -14.54 0.37 -10.24
N LYS A 24 -14.95 0.31 -8.96
CA LYS A 24 -15.22 1.50 -8.15
C LYS A 24 -13.92 2.13 -7.66
N TYR A 25 -13.70 3.39 -8.00
CA TYR A 25 -12.56 4.16 -7.52
C TYR A 25 -12.96 5.01 -6.31
N ARG A 26 -12.28 4.80 -5.17
CA ARG A 26 -12.36 5.69 -4.01
C ARG A 26 -11.12 6.58 -3.99
N ARG A 27 -11.33 7.89 -4.09
CA ARG A 27 -10.23 8.86 -4.19
C ARG A 27 -9.41 8.87 -2.91
N LEU A 28 -8.10 8.75 -3.08
CA LEU A 28 -7.13 8.92 -2.01
C LEU A 28 -6.76 10.41 -1.88
N THR A 29 -6.55 10.88 -0.66
CA THR A 29 -5.90 12.18 -0.44
C THR A 29 -4.44 12.13 -0.89
N PRO A 30 -3.79 13.27 -1.16
CA PRO A 30 -2.37 13.28 -1.53
C PRO A 30 -1.45 12.62 -0.51
N ALA A 31 -1.80 12.68 0.78
CA ALA A 31 -1.06 12.01 1.85
C ALA A 31 -1.24 10.48 1.80
N GLN A 32 -2.49 10.01 1.69
CA GLN A 32 -2.82 8.59 1.57
C GLN A 32 -2.18 7.96 0.32
N SER A 33 -2.21 8.68 -0.80
CA SER A 33 -1.60 8.25 -2.06
C SER A 33 -0.07 8.12 -1.93
N ARG A 34 0.61 9.12 -1.35
CA ARG A 34 2.06 9.03 -1.10
C ARG A 34 2.41 7.85 -0.21
N TRP A 35 1.64 7.66 0.86
CA TRP A 35 1.85 6.59 1.82
C TRP A 35 1.72 5.20 1.19
N VAL A 36 0.58 4.90 0.55
CA VAL A 36 0.38 3.57 -0.09
C VAL A 36 1.41 3.31 -1.20
N ARG A 37 1.80 4.35 -1.95
CA ARG A 37 2.80 4.21 -3.03
C ARG A 37 4.19 3.88 -2.48
N SER A 38 4.55 4.36 -1.30
CA SER A 38 5.81 4.01 -0.64
C SER A 38 5.82 2.54 -0.22
N LEU A 39 4.73 2.06 0.39
CA LEU A 39 4.60 0.64 0.78
C LEU A 39 4.64 -0.30 -0.43
N LEU A 40 3.93 0.06 -1.49
CA LEU A 40 3.93 -0.69 -2.75
C LEU A 40 5.29 -0.62 -3.46
N GLY A 41 6.02 0.48 -3.30
CA GLY A 41 7.40 0.59 -3.78
C GLY A 41 8.33 -0.36 -3.05
N MET A 42 8.26 -0.41 -1.72
CA MET A 42 9.02 -1.37 -0.91
C MET A 42 8.69 -2.82 -1.29
N TRP A 43 7.40 -3.18 -1.34
CA TRP A 43 6.96 -4.50 -1.77
C TRP A 43 7.47 -4.84 -3.18
N GLY A 44 7.37 -3.89 -4.10
CA GLY A 44 7.89 -4.04 -5.46
C GLY A 44 9.40 -4.25 -5.51
N ARG A 45 10.17 -3.78 -4.53
CA ARG A 45 11.61 -4.04 -4.44
C ARG A 45 11.94 -5.47 -4.01
N GLU A 46 11.15 -6.03 -3.11
CA GLU A 46 11.37 -7.39 -2.61
C GLU A 46 10.90 -8.44 -3.63
N PHE A 47 9.72 -8.24 -4.22
CA PHE A 47 9.11 -9.18 -5.16
C PHE A 47 9.43 -8.88 -6.63
N GLY A 48 10.01 -7.70 -6.92
CA GLY A 48 10.55 -7.34 -8.23
C GLY A 48 12.05 -7.62 -8.28
N GLY A 49 12.56 -8.13 -9.40
CA GLY A 49 13.99 -8.43 -9.55
C GLY A 49 14.91 -7.21 -9.35
N SER A 50 16.23 -7.45 -9.24
CA SER A 50 17.24 -6.41 -9.00
C SER A 50 17.09 -5.21 -9.97
N GLY A 51 16.94 -4.00 -9.44
CA GLY A 51 16.85 -2.76 -10.21
C GLY A 51 15.65 -1.85 -9.91
N THR A 52 14.78 -2.23 -8.99
CA THR A 52 13.66 -1.44 -8.41
C THR A 52 14.10 -0.33 -7.44
N GLU A 53 15.42 -0.17 -7.25
CA GLU A 53 16.15 0.77 -6.38
C GLU A 53 15.76 2.27 -6.55
N HIS A 54 15.15 2.64 -7.67
CA HIS A 54 14.74 4.00 -8.02
C HIS A 54 13.32 4.34 -7.56
N LEU A 55 12.58 3.35 -7.02
CA LEU A 55 11.37 3.59 -6.24
C LEU A 55 11.80 4.03 -4.84
N THR A 56 12.00 5.35 -4.70
CA THR A 56 12.25 6.17 -3.49
C THR A 56 12.92 5.50 -2.28
N ASP A 57 13.98 6.15 -1.82
CA ASP A 57 14.69 5.85 -0.57
C ASP A 57 13.71 5.66 0.60
N SER A 58 13.74 4.46 1.18
CA SER A 58 12.74 3.99 2.12
C SER A 58 13.22 4.30 3.52
N ALA A 59 12.80 5.44 4.06
CA ALA A 59 12.49 5.45 5.48
C ALA A 59 11.35 4.41 5.64
N GLY A 60 11.61 3.30 6.35
CA GLY A 60 10.76 2.10 6.37
C GLY A 60 9.27 2.39 6.60
N MET A 61 8.40 1.46 6.19
CA MET A 61 6.93 1.48 6.29
C MET A 61 6.38 2.27 7.50
N TRP A 62 7.02 2.09 8.66
CA TRP A 62 6.66 2.65 9.96
C TRP A 62 7.01 4.12 10.17
N SER A 63 8.05 4.64 9.52
CA SER A 63 8.39 6.06 9.56
C SER A 63 7.38 6.90 8.76
N MET A 64 6.90 6.36 7.64
CA MET A 64 5.88 6.98 6.81
C MET A 64 4.47 6.87 7.41
N ILE A 65 4.18 5.82 8.18
CA ILE A 65 2.94 5.73 8.98
C ILE A 65 2.78 7.00 9.81
N LEU A 66 3.82 7.56 10.42
CA LEU A 66 3.68 8.80 11.22
C LEU A 66 3.28 10.05 10.42
N THR A 67 3.38 10.04 9.08
CA THR A 67 3.18 11.24 8.24
C THR A 67 1.87 11.24 7.41
N GLY A 68 1.13 10.13 7.38
CA GLY A 68 -0.03 9.91 6.48
C GLY A 68 -1.44 10.00 7.10
N TRP A 69 -1.58 10.52 8.32
CA TRP A 69 -2.78 10.39 9.15
C TRP A 69 -3.90 11.39 8.75
N THR A 70 -5.17 11.06 9.06
CA THR A 70 -6.29 12.03 8.98
C THR A 70 -6.08 13.19 9.96
N GLY A 71 -6.76 14.34 9.81
CA GLY A 71 -6.50 15.52 10.66
C GLY A 71 -6.57 15.24 12.17
N GLU A 72 -7.58 14.51 12.61
CA GLU A 72 -7.77 14.08 14.00
C GLU A 72 -6.67 13.13 14.50
N GLN A 73 -6.22 12.26 13.59
CA GLN A 73 -5.15 11.30 13.82
C GLN A 73 -3.78 12.00 13.87
N GLN A 74 -3.53 13.01 13.03
CA GLN A 74 -2.35 13.88 13.11
C GLN A 74 -2.36 14.68 14.41
N GLU A 75 -3.52 15.18 14.83
CA GLU A 75 -3.69 15.90 16.09
C GLU A 75 -3.35 15.00 17.28
N ARG A 76 -3.87 13.76 17.32
CA ARG A 76 -3.51 12.78 18.36
C ARG A 76 -2.02 12.47 18.38
N ILE A 77 -1.39 12.26 17.22
CA ILE A 77 0.06 12.02 17.13
C ILE A 77 0.85 13.25 17.59
N THR A 78 0.48 14.45 17.15
CA THR A 78 1.18 15.68 17.53
C THR A 78 1.02 15.98 19.02
N THR A 79 -0.15 15.72 19.62
CA THR A 79 -0.34 15.81 21.07
C THR A 79 0.59 14.85 21.82
N VAL A 80 0.66 13.58 21.39
CA VAL A 80 1.53 12.57 22.03
C VAL A 80 3.01 12.95 21.89
N LEU A 81 3.45 13.35 20.68
CA LEU A 81 4.84 13.78 20.44
C LEU A 81 5.20 15.05 21.23
N ALA A 82 4.29 16.03 21.33
CA ALA A 82 4.51 17.24 22.12
C ALA A 82 4.61 16.94 23.62
N GLY A 83 3.76 16.03 24.13
CA GLY A 83 3.83 15.55 25.51
C GLY A 83 5.15 14.84 25.82
N LEU A 84 5.59 13.93 24.94
CA LEU A 84 6.85 13.20 25.11
C LEU A 84 8.08 14.12 25.04
N ARG A 85 8.08 15.13 24.16
CA ARG A 85 9.15 16.14 24.12
C ARG A 85 9.21 16.97 25.40
N LYS A 86 8.06 17.34 25.98
CA LYS A 86 8.00 18.02 27.29
C LYS A 86 8.55 17.16 28.42
N MET A 87 8.46 15.84 28.29
CA MET A 87 9.04 14.87 29.24
C MET A 87 10.53 14.57 28.95
N GLY A 88 11.15 15.24 27.97
CA GLY A 88 12.58 15.14 27.68
C GLY A 88 12.97 14.08 26.64
N TYR A 89 12.02 13.37 26.04
CA TYR A 89 12.33 12.38 25.00
C TYR A 89 12.69 13.05 23.66
N SER A 90 13.73 12.55 23.01
CA SER A 90 14.21 13.03 21.70
C SER A 90 14.77 11.89 20.83
N GLY A 91 15.02 12.16 19.55
CA GLY A 91 15.58 11.17 18.61
C GLY A 91 14.72 9.89 18.51
N ASP A 92 15.38 8.74 18.44
CA ASP A 92 14.71 7.44 18.30
C ASP A 92 13.84 7.07 19.51
N GLN A 93 14.24 7.48 20.72
CA GLN A 93 13.48 7.21 21.94
C GLN A 93 12.11 7.88 21.93
N LEU A 94 12.01 9.08 21.37
CA LEU A 94 10.74 9.78 21.18
C LEU A 94 9.80 8.99 20.28
N ILE A 95 10.34 8.42 19.19
CA ILE A 95 9.57 7.65 18.22
C ILE A 95 9.10 6.33 18.84
N THR A 96 9.96 5.62 19.56
CA THR A 96 9.60 4.38 20.27
C THR A 96 8.50 4.60 21.30
N GLN A 97 8.62 5.64 22.14
CA GLN A 97 7.60 5.96 23.14
C GLN A 97 6.29 6.44 22.52
N ALA A 98 6.35 7.23 21.44
CA ALA A 98 5.15 7.66 20.72
C ALA A 98 4.40 6.46 20.14
N LYS A 99 5.11 5.54 19.48
CA LYS A 99 4.53 4.30 18.95
C LYS A 99 3.83 3.49 20.05
N ALA A 100 4.47 3.30 21.21
CA ALA A 100 3.91 2.54 22.31
C ALA A 100 2.61 3.16 22.89
N ILE A 101 2.51 4.49 22.91
CA ILE A 101 1.33 5.22 23.41
C ILE A 101 0.22 5.26 22.36
N ILE A 102 0.58 5.46 21.10
CA ILE A 102 -0.38 5.52 19.98
C ILE A 102 -0.95 4.13 19.70
N TRP A 103 -0.19 3.07 19.95
CA TRP A 103 -0.54 1.69 19.68
C TRP A 103 -0.26 0.77 20.88
N PRO A 104 -1.13 0.78 21.90
CA PRO A 104 -0.94 -0.06 23.08
C PRO A 104 -1.00 -1.56 22.70
N LYS A 105 -0.02 -2.30 23.21
CA LYS A 105 0.37 -3.67 22.84
C LYS A 105 -0.80 -4.67 22.71
N LYS A 106 -0.98 -5.23 21.50
CA LYS A 106 -0.59 -6.60 21.10
C LYS A 106 -0.94 -6.84 19.62
N SER A 107 -0.20 -7.76 18.99
CA SER A 107 -0.20 -8.29 17.59
C SER A 107 0.32 -7.45 16.41
N LEU A 108 0.24 -6.12 16.41
CA LEU A 108 0.87 -5.29 15.36
C LEU A 108 2.26 -4.80 15.77
N SER A 109 2.43 -4.50 17.06
CA SER A 109 3.69 -4.02 17.66
C SER A 109 4.87 -4.97 17.44
N ASP A 110 4.62 -6.29 17.40
CA ASP A 110 5.69 -7.29 17.27
C ASP A 110 6.24 -7.37 15.84
N LEU A 111 5.40 -7.16 14.81
CA LEU A 111 5.84 -6.95 13.42
C LEU A 111 6.47 -5.56 13.26
N MET A 112 5.94 -4.52 13.92
CA MET A 112 6.40 -3.14 13.83
C MET A 112 7.77 -2.83 14.44
N GLU A 113 8.23 -3.67 15.37
CA GLU A 113 9.43 -3.43 16.17
C GLU A 113 10.60 -4.35 15.75
N LYS A 114 10.32 -5.42 14.97
CA LYS A 114 11.31 -6.45 14.60
C LYS A 114 11.23 -6.99 13.17
N ALA A 115 10.24 -6.59 12.35
CA ALA A 115 10.13 -7.15 11.00
C ALA A 115 11.33 -6.76 10.13
N SER A 116 11.91 -7.76 9.47
CA SER A 116 12.79 -7.53 8.33
C SER A 116 12.00 -6.92 7.18
N ASP A 117 12.68 -6.25 6.25
CA ASP A 117 12.07 -5.74 5.01
C ASP A 117 11.28 -6.84 4.27
N GLU A 118 11.73 -8.11 4.39
CA GLU A 118 11.06 -9.30 3.86
C GLU A 118 9.70 -9.57 4.52
N GLU A 119 9.62 -9.54 5.85
CA GLU A 119 8.35 -9.75 6.58
C GLU A 119 7.32 -8.63 6.29
N GLU A 120 7.79 -7.39 6.12
CA GLU A 120 6.94 -6.26 5.72
C GLU A 120 6.40 -6.44 4.29
N ALA A 121 7.25 -6.89 3.37
CA ALA A 121 6.86 -7.15 2.00
C ALA A 121 5.86 -8.32 1.92
N GLU A 122 6.06 -9.40 2.67
CA GLU A 122 5.13 -10.53 2.73
C GLU A 122 3.76 -10.12 3.26
N PHE A 123 3.71 -9.25 4.27
CA PHE A 123 2.45 -8.69 4.74
C PHE A 123 1.75 -7.90 3.64
N MET A 124 2.48 -7.04 2.92
CA MET A 124 1.93 -6.30 1.79
C MET A 124 1.43 -7.22 0.67
N GLU A 125 2.13 -8.32 0.36
CA GLU A 125 1.67 -9.33 -0.61
C GLU A 125 0.31 -9.91 -0.20
N ARG A 126 0.13 -10.27 1.08
CA ARG A 126 -1.17 -10.76 1.58
C ARG A 126 -2.29 -9.73 1.43
N VAL A 127 -2.01 -8.46 1.75
CA VAL A 127 -2.99 -7.36 1.60
C VAL A 127 -3.35 -7.13 0.13
N ILE A 128 -2.36 -7.16 -0.76
CA ILE A 128 -2.58 -7.00 -2.20
C ILE A 128 -3.45 -8.15 -2.73
N LEU A 129 -3.11 -9.40 -2.42
CA LEU A 129 -3.89 -10.57 -2.85
C LEU A 129 -5.33 -10.54 -2.32
N LYS A 130 -5.55 -10.01 -1.10
CA LYS A 130 -6.90 -9.82 -0.53
C LYS A 130 -7.69 -8.70 -1.22
N SER A 131 -7.00 -7.72 -1.81
CA SER A 131 -7.60 -6.54 -2.42
C SER A 131 -8.26 -6.82 -3.78
N PHE A 132 -7.93 -7.94 -4.44
CA PHE A 132 -8.36 -8.21 -5.81
C PHE A 132 -8.91 -9.62 -6.00
N ALA A 133 -9.88 -9.75 -6.90
CA ALA A 133 -10.32 -11.04 -7.39
C ALA A 133 -9.25 -11.69 -8.28
N LYS A 134 -9.31 -13.02 -8.40
CA LYS A 134 -8.49 -13.79 -9.34
C LYS A 134 -8.66 -13.25 -10.76
N ASN A 135 -7.55 -13.06 -11.48
CA ASN A 135 -7.49 -12.51 -12.85
C ASN A 135 -7.95 -11.04 -13.00
N SER A 136 -7.87 -10.24 -11.93
CA SER A 136 -8.14 -8.81 -12.01
C SER A 136 -7.14 -8.10 -12.93
N ILE A 137 -7.63 -7.43 -13.98
CA ILE A 137 -6.82 -6.58 -14.88
C ILE A 137 -6.08 -5.51 -14.06
N VAL A 138 -6.75 -4.92 -13.07
CA VAL A 138 -6.16 -3.91 -12.19
C VAL A 138 -5.00 -4.48 -11.39
N TYR A 139 -5.13 -5.73 -10.89
CA TYR A 139 -4.06 -6.41 -10.17
C TYR A 139 -2.85 -6.68 -11.06
N GLU A 140 -3.06 -7.27 -12.25
CA GLU A 140 -1.95 -7.60 -13.16
C GLU A 140 -1.16 -6.35 -13.56
N ILE A 141 -1.87 -5.30 -13.97
CA ILE A 141 -1.23 -4.04 -14.42
C ILE A 141 -0.58 -3.30 -13.25
N GLY A 142 -1.21 -3.28 -12.07
CA GLY A 142 -0.65 -2.66 -10.88
C GLY A 142 0.59 -3.39 -10.38
N LYS A 143 0.56 -4.73 -10.35
CA LYS A 143 1.72 -5.57 -10.05
C LYS A 143 2.85 -5.31 -11.04
N ASP A 144 2.58 -5.30 -12.34
CA ASP A 144 3.59 -4.99 -13.36
C ASP A 144 4.19 -3.59 -13.12
N TYR A 145 3.39 -2.59 -12.77
CA TYR A 145 3.89 -1.23 -12.50
C TYR A 145 4.87 -1.16 -11.32
N TYR A 146 4.59 -1.88 -10.23
CA TYR A 146 5.41 -1.85 -9.01
C TYR A 146 6.59 -2.83 -9.04
N THR A 147 6.46 -3.95 -9.75
CA THR A 147 7.52 -4.98 -9.83
C THR A 147 8.42 -4.82 -11.05
N TRP A 148 7.97 -4.11 -12.11
CA TRP A 148 8.78 -3.85 -13.30
C TRP A 148 9.28 -2.40 -13.36
N ARG A 149 10.47 -2.25 -13.95
CA ARG A 149 11.23 -0.99 -14.10
C ARG A 149 10.63 -0.01 -15.13
N LYS A 150 9.30 0.14 -15.20
CA LYS A 150 8.61 0.83 -16.30
C LYS A 150 7.82 2.04 -15.81
N THR A 151 8.01 3.18 -16.47
CA THR A 151 7.13 4.33 -16.26
C THR A 151 5.74 4.05 -16.84
N ILE A 152 4.74 4.84 -16.45
CA ILE A 152 3.40 4.80 -17.06
C ILE A 152 3.50 4.95 -18.59
N ASN A 153 4.40 5.80 -19.07
CA ASN A 153 4.60 6.03 -20.49
C ASN A 153 5.21 4.80 -21.18
N ASP A 154 6.18 4.13 -20.56
CA ASP A 154 6.76 2.92 -21.13
C ASP A 154 5.75 1.78 -21.21
N MET A 155 4.94 1.61 -20.15
CA MET A 155 3.82 0.68 -20.11
C MET A 155 2.78 0.99 -21.19
N ALA A 156 2.44 2.28 -21.36
CA ALA A 156 1.47 2.72 -22.35
C ALA A 156 1.97 2.51 -23.79
N ARG A 157 3.25 2.78 -24.07
CA ARG A 157 3.87 2.52 -25.37
C ARG A 157 3.93 1.03 -25.67
N TRP A 158 4.27 0.22 -24.68
CA TRP A 158 4.26 -1.24 -24.81
C TRP A 158 2.85 -1.76 -25.11
N MET A 159 1.85 -1.28 -24.37
CA MET A 159 0.44 -1.60 -24.62
C MET A 159 0.00 -1.18 -26.03
N GLN A 160 0.35 0.04 -26.45
CA GLN A 160 0.00 0.55 -27.77
C GLN A 160 0.61 -0.30 -28.88
N TYR A 161 1.90 -0.61 -28.77
CA TYR A 161 2.63 -1.36 -29.80
C TYR A 161 2.14 -2.81 -29.93
N HIS A 162 1.89 -3.49 -28.80
CA HIS A 162 1.59 -4.93 -28.80
C HIS A 162 0.10 -5.28 -28.78
N HIS A 163 -0.76 -4.44 -28.19
CA HIS A 163 -2.15 -4.80 -27.88
C HIS A 163 -3.18 -3.80 -28.42
N ALA A 164 -2.79 -2.55 -28.60
CA ALA A 164 -3.71 -1.46 -28.92
C ALA A 164 -3.17 -0.49 -29.97
N PRO A 165 -2.74 -0.95 -31.17
CA PRO A 165 -2.18 -0.07 -32.19
C PRO A 165 -3.21 0.94 -32.74
N PHE A 166 -4.50 0.68 -32.50
CA PHE A 166 -5.63 1.53 -32.86
C PHE A 166 -5.94 2.62 -31.81
N LEU A 167 -5.27 2.61 -30.65
CA LEU A 167 -5.39 3.67 -29.65
C LEU A 167 -4.24 4.67 -29.79
N THR A 168 -4.52 5.91 -29.42
CA THR A 168 -3.47 6.94 -29.24
C THR A 168 -2.65 6.66 -27.98
N GLU A 169 -1.41 7.15 -27.93
CA GLU A 169 -0.54 7.00 -26.75
C GLU A 169 -1.23 7.57 -25.49
N LYS A 170 -1.91 8.72 -25.61
CA LYS A 170 -2.68 9.32 -24.53
C LYS A 170 -3.78 8.39 -23.99
N GLN A 171 -4.52 7.73 -24.88
CA GLN A 171 -5.56 6.77 -24.49
C GLN A 171 -4.98 5.53 -23.79
N CYS A 172 -3.77 5.11 -24.15
CA CYS A 172 -3.04 4.04 -23.45
C CYS A 172 -2.55 4.53 -22.07
N ILE A 173 -1.98 5.73 -21.99
CA ILE A 173 -1.55 6.36 -20.72
C ILE A 173 -2.72 6.45 -19.74
N ASP A 174 -3.88 6.91 -20.20
CA ASP A 174 -5.07 7.03 -19.36
C ASP A 174 -5.48 5.66 -18.78
N ARG A 175 -5.48 4.60 -19.59
CA ARG A 175 -5.84 3.24 -19.15
C ARG A 175 -4.85 2.67 -18.13
N VAL A 176 -3.55 2.81 -18.37
CA VAL A 176 -2.52 2.38 -17.41
C VAL A 176 -2.66 3.16 -16.11
N ARG A 177 -2.85 4.49 -16.18
CA ARG A 177 -3.08 5.34 -15.01
C ARG A 177 -4.32 4.91 -14.23
N TRP A 178 -5.43 4.59 -14.90
CA TRP A 178 -6.65 4.10 -14.24
C TRP A 178 -6.40 2.84 -13.42
N CYS A 179 -5.68 1.88 -13.99
CA CYS A 179 -5.32 0.66 -13.26
C CYS A 179 -4.47 0.98 -12.02
N ILE A 180 -3.45 1.82 -12.15
CA ILE A 180 -2.57 2.16 -11.01
C ILE A 180 -3.35 2.92 -9.91
N GLU A 181 -4.23 3.85 -10.29
CA GLU A 181 -5.08 4.57 -9.33
C GLU A 181 -6.04 3.63 -8.59
N LEU A 182 -6.69 2.72 -9.30
CA LEU A 182 -7.58 1.72 -8.72
C LEU A 182 -6.82 0.73 -7.84
N PHE A 183 -5.63 0.32 -8.28
CA PHE A 183 -4.78 -0.59 -7.52
C PHE A 183 -4.41 0.02 -6.17
N ASN A 184 -3.87 1.24 -6.19
CA ASN A 184 -3.47 1.97 -4.98
C ASN A 184 -4.66 2.21 -4.04
N SER A 185 -5.81 2.56 -4.61
CA SER A 185 -7.04 2.77 -3.84
C SER A 185 -7.49 1.49 -3.13
N ALA A 186 -7.59 0.38 -3.86
CA ALA A 186 -8.03 -0.90 -3.33
C ALA A 186 -7.09 -1.41 -2.24
N VAL A 187 -5.77 -1.37 -2.48
CA VAL A 187 -4.76 -1.78 -1.49
C VAL A 187 -4.84 -0.91 -0.24
N PHE A 188 -4.94 0.42 -0.38
CA PHE A 188 -5.04 1.31 0.77
C PHE A 188 -6.26 0.99 1.64
N PHE A 189 -7.45 0.85 1.06
CA PHE A 189 -8.64 0.60 1.88
C PHE A 189 -8.68 -0.81 2.48
N THR A 190 -8.12 -1.81 1.80
CA THR A 190 -7.95 -3.15 2.37
C THR A 190 -6.97 -3.11 3.53
N LEU A 191 -5.82 -2.44 3.36
CA LEU A 191 -4.84 -2.24 4.42
C LEU A 191 -5.47 -1.60 5.67
N ILE A 192 -6.18 -0.48 5.50
CA ILE A 192 -6.86 0.19 6.62
C ILE A 192 -7.92 -0.72 7.28
N ALA A 193 -8.63 -1.54 6.49
CA ALA A 193 -9.58 -2.49 7.03
C ALA A 193 -8.91 -3.61 7.84
N GLU A 194 -7.81 -4.19 7.35
CA GLU A 194 -7.03 -5.21 8.08
C GLU A 194 -6.53 -4.66 9.41
N LEU A 195 -5.90 -3.47 9.38
CA LEU A 195 -5.42 -2.79 10.58
C LEU A 195 -6.56 -2.53 11.57
N GLY A 196 -7.76 -2.21 11.06
CA GLY A 196 -8.95 -1.99 11.88
C GLY A 196 -9.59 -3.25 12.46
N ILE A 197 -9.53 -4.39 11.76
CA ILE A 197 -10.04 -5.69 12.23
C ILE A 197 -9.15 -6.23 13.34
N GLU A 198 -7.84 -6.24 13.09
CA GLU A 198 -6.85 -6.73 14.04
C GLU A 198 -6.95 -5.99 15.38
N ASN A 199 -7.05 -4.65 15.33
CA ASN A 199 -7.22 -3.84 16.53
C ASN A 199 -8.49 -4.22 17.32
N LYS A 200 -9.60 -4.54 16.64
CA LYS A 200 -10.85 -4.98 17.30
C LYS A 200 -10.73 -6.36 17.93
N GLU A 201 -10.02 -7.29 17.30
CA GLU A 201 -9.80 -8.63 17.84
C GLU A 201 -8.90 -8.62 19.07
N ASN A 202 -7.87 -7.78 19.07
CA ASN A 202 -6.99 -7.62 20.24
C ASN A 202 -7.73 -6.99 21.41
N CYS A 203 -8.51 -5.93 21.18
CA CYS A 203 -9.35 -5.37 22.24
C CYS A 203 -10.27 -6.43 22.86
N LYS A 204 -10.85 -7.34 22.06
CA LYS A 204 -11.68 -8.44 22.58
C LYS A 204 -10.88 -9.48 23.38
N LYS A 205 -9.66 -9.82 22.95
CA LYS A 205 -8.77 -10.74 23.68
C LYS A 205 -8.35 -10.12 25.01
N ASP A 206 -7.90 -8.87 25.01
CA ASP A 206 -7.49 -8.17 26.22
C ASP A 206 -8.64 -8.05 27.23
N LEU A 207 -9.85 -7.73 26.75
CA LEU A 207 -11.07 -7.76 27.57
C LEU A 207 -11.29 -9.14 28.18
N LYS A 208 -11.26 -10.23 27.39
CA LYS A 208 -11.45 -11.59 27.92
C LYS A 208 -10.41 -11.97 28.97
N THR A 209 -9.13 -11.73 28.69
CA THR A 209 -8.04 -11.99 29.66
C THR A 209 -8.24 -11.19 30.96
N SER A 210 -8.64 -9.92 30.87
CA SER A 210 -8.93 -9.09 32.05
C SER A 210 -10.14 -9.54 32.88
N PHE A 211 -11.04 -10.35 32.33
CA PHE A 211 -12.17 -10.95 33.04
C PHE A 211 -11.89 -12.39 33.52
N GLU A 212 -10.82 -13.03 33.05
CA GLU A 212 -10.38 -14.37 33.48
C GLU A 212 -9.32 -14.27 34.59
N ASP A 213 -8.58 -13.16 34.67
CA ASP A 213 -7.57 -12.87 35.70
C ASP A 213 -8.13 -12.12 36.93
N ALA A 214 -9.46 -12.01 37.07
CA ALA A 214 -10.18 -11.33 38.16
C ALA A 214 -11.15 -12.28 38.88
#